data_AF-A0A3T2LCW9-F1
#
_entry.id   AF-A0A3T2LCW9-F1
#
_cell.length_a   1.000
_cell.length_b   1.000
_cell.length_c   1.000
_cell.angle_alpha   90.00
_cell.angle_beta   90.00
_cell.angle_gamma   90.00
#
_symmetry.space_group_name_H-M   'P 1'
#
loop_
_entity.id
_entity.type
_entity.pdbx_description
1 polymer ?
#
loop_
_entity_poly.entity_id
_entity_poly.type
_entity_poly.pdbx_seq_one_letter_code
_entity_poly.pdbx_strand_id
1 'polypeptide(L)'
;MNRKELREKQWEVITDIEKSKTFADRKKLIEKLETLEARGDKVKGIATPTQLLSIFTVTEYRQLSKKLTDAQIAESLGISRGSLMEFKRKNGLSKRQKVAT
;
A
#
# COMPACT_ATOMS: atom_id res chain seq x y z
N MET A 1 0.29 14.52 -5.79
CA MET A 1 -1.13 14.83 -5.53
C MET A 1 -1.17 15.78 -4.36
N ASN A 2 -1.83 16.92 -4.51
CA ASN A 2 -1.99 17.89 -3.43
C ASN A 2 -3.22 17.58 -2.56
N ARG A 3 -3.41 18.31 -1.44
CA ARG A 3 -4.51 18.08 -0.50
C ARG A 3 -5.90 18.33 -1.10
N LYS A 4 -6.01 19.23 -2.07
CA LYS A 4 -7.29 19.54 -2.74
C LYS A 4 -7.69 18.37 -3.65
N GLU A 5 -6.77 17.95 -4.52
CA GLU A 5 -6.95 16.80 -5.41
C GLU A 5 -7.25 15.50 -4.66
N LEU A 6 -6.60 15.26 -3.51
CA LEU A 6 -6.89 14.09 -2.68
C LEU A 6 -8.35 14.10 -2.22
N ARG A 7 -8.82 15.25 -1.72
CA ARG A 7 -10.20 15.40 -1.22
C ARG A 7 -11.24 15.29 -2.32
N GLU A 8 -10.97 15.86 -3.49
CA GLU A 8 -11.83 15.72 -4.67
C GLU A 8 -11.98 14.23 -5.05
N LYS A 9 -10.88 13.48 -5.09
CA LYS A 9 -10.91 12.04 -5.38
C LYS A 9 -11.60 11.22 -4.30
N GLN A 10 -11.41 11.57 -3.03
CA GLN A 10 -12.12 10.91 -1.92
C GLN A 10 -13.63 11.12 -2.06
N TRP A 11 -14.06 12.36 -2.34
CA TRP A 11 -15.47 12.70 -2.51
C TRP A 11 -16.10 12.02 -3.72
N GLU A 12 -15.39 11.96 -4.84
CA GLU A 12 -15.81 11.22 -6.04
C GLU A 12 -16.06 9.74 -5.71
N VAL A 13 -15.11 9.09 -5.03
CA VAL A 13 -15.24 7.68 -4.64
C VAL A 13 -16.40 7.46 -3.67
N ILE A 14 -16.61 8.34 -2.69
CA ILE A 14 -17.75 8.29 -1.78
C ILE A 14 -19.07 8.37 -2.56
N THR A 15 -19.15 9.31 -3.50
CA THR A 15 -20.34 9.47 -4.36
C THR A 15 -20.61 8.20 -5.20
N ASP A 16 -19.55 7.57 -5.71
CA ASP A 16 -19.68 6.32 -6.47
C ASP A 16 -20.11 5.14 -5.57
N ILE A 17 -19.65 5.11 -4.32
CA ILE A 17 -20.08 4.10 -3.32
C ILE A 17 -21.59 4.19 -3.11
N GLU A 18 -22.12 5.40 -2.92
CA GLU A 18 -23.55 5.63 -2.72
C GLU A 18 -24.39 5.19 -3.92
N LYS A 19 -23.87 5.36 -5.14
CA LYS A 19 -24.54 4.98 -6.39
C LYS A 19 -24.34 3.51 -6.78
N SER A 20 -23.45 2.79 -6.10
CA SER A 20 -23.09 1.41 -6.45
C SER A 20 -24.27 0.45 -6.31
N LYS A 21 -24.55 -0.30 -7.39
CA LYS A 21 -25.68 -1.24 -7.46
C LYS A 21 -25.33 -2.65 -6.99
N THR A 22 -24.04 -2.98 -6.94
CA THR A 22 -23.57 -4.31 -6.58
C THR A 22 -22.63 -4.25 -5.38
N PHE A 23 -22.64 -5.32 -4.59
CA PHE A 23 -21.70 -5.49 -3.48
C PHE A 23 -20.24 -5.54 -3.97
N ALA A 24 -19.99 -6.20 -5.10
CA ALA A 24 -18.65 -6.32 -5.67
C ALA A 24 -18.06 -4.97 -6.07
N ASP A 25 -18.86 -4.10 -6.71
CA ASP A 25 -18.42 -2.76 -7.10
C ASP A 25 -18.21 -1.88 -5.87
N ARG A 26 -19.15 -1.93 -4.92
CA ARG A 26 -19.03 -1.21 -3.65
C ARG A 26 -17.74 -1.57 -2.91
N LYS A 27 -17.42 -2.86 -2.84
CA LYS A 27 -16.20 -3.35 -2.20
C LYS A 27 -14.94 -2.77 -2.84
N LYS A 28 -14.83 -2.79 -4.17
CA LYS A 28 -13.68 -2.20 -4.89
C LYS A 28 -13.54 -0.70 -4.64
N LEU A 29 -14.67 0.02 -4.55
CA LEU A 29 -14.66 1.46 -4.26
C LEU A 29 -14.22 1.75 -2.82
N ILE A 30 -14.65 0.93 -1.86
CA ILE A 30 -14.18 1.02 -0.47
C ILE A 30 -12.66 0.80 -0.39
N GLU A 31 -12.14 -0.25 -1.03
CA GLU A 31 -10.69 -0.51 -1.08
C GLU A 31 -9.90 0.67 -1.72
N LYS A 32 -10.49 1.31 -2.75
CA LYS A 32 -9.94 2.52 -3.36
C LYS A 32 -9.95 3.70 -2.39
N LEU A 33 -11.02 3.89 -1.62
CA LEU A 33 -11.12 4.95 -0.61
C LEU A 33 -10.09 4.73 0.51
N GLU A 34 -9.97 3.52 1.04
CA GLU A 34 -8.98 3.15 2.06
C GLU A 34 -7.55 3.47 1.61
N THR A 35 -7.24 3.22 0.33
CA THR A 35 -5.94 3.58 -0.26
C THR A 35 -5.71 5.10 -0.28
N LEU A 36 -6.76 5.89 -0.55
CA LEU A 36 -6.68 7.36 -0.53
C LEU A 36 -6.50 7.89 0.90
N GLU A 37 -7.23 7.34 1.87
CA GLU A 37 -7.08 7.71 3.28
C GLU A 37 -5.66 7.40 3.78
N ALA A 38 -5.14 6.20 3.50
CA ALA A 38 -3.78 5.82 3.87
C ALA A 38 -2.73 6.78 3.30
N ARG A 39 -2.91 7.25 2.05
CA ARG A 39 -2.02 8.27 1.45
C ARG A 39 -2.15 9.62 2.17
N GLY A 40 -3.36 10.02 2.53
CA GLY A 40 -3.61 11.24 3.32
C GLY A 40 -2.92 11.19 4.67
N ASP A 41 -3.03 10.08 5.38
CA ASP A 41 -2.43 9.89 6.70
C ASP A 41 -0.91 9.79 6.64
N LYS A 42 -0.34 9.20 5.56
CA LYS A 42 1.11 9.19 5.33
C LYS A 42 1.64 10.62 5.20
N VAL A 43 0.94 11.51 4.49
CA VAL A 43 1.32 12.92 4.34
C VAL A 43 1.24 13.68 5.67
N LYS A 44 0.28 13.35 6.52
CA LYS A 44 0.14 13.94 7.87
C LYS A 44 1.13 13.39 8.89
N GLY A 45 1.84 12.30 8.56
CA GLY A 45 2.74 11.61 9.49
C GLY A 45 2.01 10.75 10.55
N ILE A 46 0.77 10.35 10.30
CA ILE A 46 -0.06 9.57 11.24
C ILE A 46 -0.50 8.22 10.71
N ALA A 47 -0.02 7.82 9.52
CA ALA A 47 -0.36 6.51 8.96
C ALA A 47 0.15 5.37 9.83
N THR A 48 -0.72 4.40 10.06
CA THR A 48 -0.37 3.15 10.73
C THR A 48 0.56 2.30 9.85
N PRO A 49 1.34 1.37 10.43
CA PRO A 49 2.17 0.44 9.67
C PRO A 49 1.40 -0.36 8.61
N THR A 50 0.16 -0.77 8.92
CA THR A 50 -0.72 -1.47 7.98
C THR A 50 -1.10 -0.59 6.79
N GLN A 51 -1.45 0.68 7.03
CA GLN A 51 -1.71 1.66 5.97
C GLN A 51 -0.46 1.93 5.13
N LEU A 52 0.72 2.06 5.77
CA LEU A 52 1.98 2.25 5.05
C LEU A 52 2.27 1.07 4.13
N LEU A 53 2.09 -0.17 4.61
CA LEU A 53 2.28 -1.38 3.81
C LEU A 53 1.26 -1.50 2.67
N SER A 54 0.00 -1.10 2.87
CA SER A 54 -1.04 -1.20 1.83
C SER A 54 -0.79 -0.26 0.65
N ILE A 55 -0.15 0.88 0.89
CA ILE A 55 0.23 1.85 -0.14
C ILE A 55 1.69 1.72 -0.59
N PHE A 56 2.46 0.80 0.01
CA PHE A 56 3.85 0.56 -0.33
C PHE A 56 3.97 -0.08 -1.70
N THR A 57 4.85 0.46 -2.54
CA THR A 57 4.98 0.04 -3.93
C THR A 57 6.25 -0.76 -4.20
N VAL A 58 6.22 -1.57 -5.26
CA VAL A 58 7.41 -2.28 -5.76
C VAL A 58 8.55 -1.31 -6.09
N THR A 59 8.21 -0.14 -6.64
CA THR A 59 9.19 0.90 -6.97
C THR A 59 9.85 1.47 -5.73
N GLU A 60 9.08 1.82 -4.69
CA GLU A 60 9.62 2.28 -3.41
C GLU A 60 10.52 1.21 -2.79
N TYR A 61 10.07 -0.05 -2.77
CA TYR A 61 10.90 -1.16 -2.29
C TYR A 61 12.23 -1.25 -3.05
N ARG A 62 12.21 -1.25 -4.38
CA ARG A 62 13.42 -1.33 -5.22
C ARG A 62 14.37 -0.15 -5.02
N GLN A 63 13.84 1.02 -4.68
CA GLN A 63 14.67 2.19 -4.36
C GLN A 63 15.34 2.04 -2.99
N LEU A 64 14.58 1.63 -1.97
CA LEU A 64 15.08 1.41 -0.61
C LEU A 64 16.09 0.25 -0.57
N SER A 65 15.81 -0.85 -1.28
CA SER A 65 16.64 -2.06 -1.30
C SER A 65 18.03 -1.85 -1.92
N LYS A 66 18.29 -0.70 -2.53
CA LYS A 66 19.64 -0.33 -3.00
C LYS A 66 20.56 0.08 -1.85
N LYS A 67 20.00 0.48 -0.71
CA LYS A 67 20.73 1.05 0.43
C LYS A 67 20.43 0.37 1.76
N LEU A 68 19.25 -0.22 1.89
CA LEU A 68 18.75 -0.81 3.12
C LEU A 68 18.52 -2.31 2.97
N THR A 69 18.75 -3.05 4.06
CA THR A 69 18.36 -4.45 4.17
C THR A 69 16.85 -4.58 4.35
N ASP A 70 16.29 -5.77 4.05
CA ASP A 70 14.86 -6.05 4.31
C ASP A 70 14.49 -5.81 5.79
N ALA A 71 15.41 -6.06 6.73
CA ALA A 71 15.18 -5.81 8.15
C ALA A 71 15.00 -4.31 8.44
N GLN A 72 15.88 -3.47 7.91
CA GLN A 72 15.81 -2.01 8.04
C GLN A 72 14.60 -1.43 7.33
N ILE A 73 14.23 -1.97 6.16
CA ILE A 73 13.01 -1.55 5.45
C ILE A 73 11.76 -1.88 6.28
N ALA A 74 11.67 -3.09 6.84
CA ALA A 74 10.54 -3.49 7.68
C ALA A 74 10.43 -2.60 8.93
N GLU A 75 11.56 -2.33 9.58
CA GLU A 75 11.64 -1.40 10.73
C GLU A 75 11.18 0.01 10.36
N SER A 76 11.63 0.55 9.21
CA SER A 76 11.25 1.90 8.75
C SER A 76 9.75 2.05 8.47
N LEU A 77 9.08 0.95 8.13
CA LEU A 77 7.64 0.91 7.91
C LEU A 77 6.86 0.54 9.19
N GLY A 78 7.54 0.20 10.28
CA GLY A 78 6.92 -0.28 11.52
C GLY A 78 6.25 -1.65 11.39
N ILE A 79 6.65 -2.48 10.42
CA ILE A 79 6.05 -3.79 10.15
C ILE A 79 6.99 -4.94 10.51
N SER A 80 6.43 -6.13 10.68
CA SER A 80 7.24 -7.34 10.84
C SER A 80 8.02 -7.68 9.56
N ARG A 81 9.16 -8.36 9.71
CA ARG A 81 9.92 -8.93 8.57
C ARG A 81 9.06 -9.90 7.75
N GLY A 82 8.17 -10.66 8.41
CA GLY A 82 7.23 -11.57 7.74
C GLY A 82 6.26 -10.83 6.82
N SER A 83 5.73 -9.68 7.26
CA SER A 83 4.85 -8.84 6.44
C SER A 83 5.56 -8.31 5.19
N LEU A 84 6.83 -7.89 5.32
CA LEU A 84 7.63 -7.48 4.16
C LEU A 84 7.95 -8.66 3.23
N MET A 85 8.23 -9.85 3.77
CA MET A 85 8.43 -11.06 2.97
C MET A 85 7.18 -11.43 2.18
N GLU A 86 5.99 -11.32 2.79
CA GLU A 86 4.73 -11.59 2.11
C GLU A 86 4.49 -10.58 0.99
N PHE A 87 4.72 -9.29 1.24
CA PHE A 87 4.69 -8.25 0.21
C PHE A 87 5.60 -8.60 -0.97
N LYS A 88 6.86 -9.00 -0.70
CA LYS A 88 7.81 -9.41 -1.74
C LYS A 88 7.32 -10.62 -2.53
N ARG A 89 6.78 -11.63 -1.84
CA ARG A 89 6.22 -12.84 -2.46
C ARG A 89 5.06 -12.51 -3.39
N LYS A 90 4.09 -11.70 -2.93
CA LYS A 90 2.92 -11.26 -3.71
C LYS A 90 3.32 -10.46 -4.95
N ASN A 91 4.44 -9.75 -4.89
CA ASN A 91 4.92 -8.88 -5.98
C ASN A 91 6.06 -9.49 -6.80
N GLY A 92 6.37 -10.78 -6.64
CA GLY A 92 7.42 -11.46 -7.43
C GLY A 92 8.86 -10.96 -7.16
N LEU A 93 9.11 -10.39 -5.98
CA LEU A 93 10.41 -9.82 -5.57
C LEU A 93 11.28 -10.79 -4.77
N SER A 94 10.74 -11.97 -4.45
CA SER A 94 11.53 -13.04 -3.84
C SER A 94 12.38 -13.70 -4.93
N LYS A 95 13.71 -13.71 -4.77
CA LYS A 95 14.57 -14.56 -5.58
C LYS A 95 14.14 -16.01 -5.31
N ARG A 96 13.54 -16.70 -6.28
CA ARG A 96 13.40 -18.16 -6.20
C ARG A 96 14.82 -18.70 -6.05
N GLN A 97 15.13 -19.37 -4.94
CA GLN A 97 16.27 -20.29 -4.93
C GLN A 97 16.00 -21.27 -6.06
N LYS A 98 16.78 -21.19 -7.14
CA LYS A 98 16.89 -22.32 -8.05
C LYS A 98 17.46 -23.44 -7.19
N VAL A 99 16.64 -24.43 -6.87
CA VAL A 99 17.13 -25.70 -6.37
C VAL A 99 18.02 -26.21 -7.49
N ALA A 100 19.33 -26.23 -7.27
CA ALA A 100 20.24 -26.93 -8.16
C ALA A 100 19.86 -28.41 -8.04
N THR A 101 19.26 -28.95 -9.10
CA THR A 101 19.09 -30.40 -9.27
C THR A 101 20.38 -30.95 -9.84
#